data_AF-A0A3D2N4Y7-F1
#
_entry.id   AF-A0A3D2N4Y7-F1
#
_cell.length_a   1.000
_cell.length_b   1.000
_cell.length_c   1.000
_cell.angle_alpha   90.00
_cell.angle_beta   90.00
_cell.angle_gamma   90.00
#
_symmetry.space_group_name_H-M   'P 1'
#
loop_
_entity.id
_entity.type
_entity.pdbx_description
1 polymer ?
#
loop_
_entity_poly.entity_id
_entity_poly.type
_entity_poly.pdbx_seq_one_letter_code
_entity_poly.pdbx_strand_id
1 'polypeptide(L)'
;MGGLVKDVKLVDKAFNDAEDDLTTLLNDTTALKEELSKLYQGMLDALQCECGEELRNAEEEVILKPIANLELVIKQIRDTIRTVKGGDYYSAIFTEFEELKNSF
;
A
#
# COMPACT_ATOMS: atom_id res chain seq x y z
N MET A 1 15.89 -39.11 16.82
CA MET A 1 14.58 -38.45 16.97
C MET A 1 14.57 -37.26 16.04
N GLY A 2 14.00 -37.41 14.85
CA GLY A 2 13.80 -36.31 13.91
C GLY A 2 12.42 -35.72 14.16
N GLY A 3 12.34 -34.62 14.89
CA GLY A 3 11.13 -33.81 15.01
C GLY A 3 11.41 -32.50 14.28
N LEU A 4 10.76 -32.30 13.15
CA LEU A 4 10.94 -31.14 12.28
C LEU A 4 10.68 -29.86 13.07
N VAL A 5 11.73 -29.08 13.31
CA VAL A 5 11.60 -27.65 13.58
C VAL A 5 10.98 -27.06 12.31
N LYS A 6 9.66 -26.95 12.25
CA LYS A 6 9.01 -26.06 11.29
C LYS A 6 9.25 -24.65 11.79
N ASP A 7 10.50 -24.19 11.69
CA ASP A 7 10.78 -22.77 11.61
C ASP A 7 9.97 -22.30 10.43
N VAL A 8 8.91 -21.54 10.69
CA VAL A 8 8.27 -20.74 9.66
C VAL A 8 9.32 -19.72 9.27
N LYS A 9 10.20 -20.14 8.35
CA LYS A 9 11.04 -19.22 7.62
C LYS A 9 10.07 -18.45 6.76
N LEU A 10 9.55 -17.37 7.33
CA LEU A 10 9.03 -16.27 6.54
C LEU A 10 10.07 -16.07 5.44
N VAL A 11 9.65 -16.17 4.17
CA VAL A 11 10.60 -16.01 3.07
C VAL A 11 10.93 -14.53 3.03
N ASP A 12 11.84 -14.11 3.91
CA ASP A 12 12.13 -12.71 4.22
C ASP A 12 12.43 -11.94 2.94
N LYS A 13 13.10 -12.59 1.97
CA LYS A 13 13.36 -12.02 0.66
C LYS A 13 12.07 -11.69 -0.10
N ALA A 14 11.09 -12.59 -0.17
CA ALA A 14 9.86 -12.35 -0.92
C ALA A 14 9.00 -11.26 -0.27
N PHE A 15 8.97 -11.20 1.07
CA PHE A 15 8.26 -10.14 1.81
C PHE A 15 8.99 -8.79 1.71
N ASN A 16 10.32 -8.78 1.74
CA ASN A 16 11.13 -7.57 1.51
C ASN A 16 10.95 -7.06 0.08
N ASP A 17 11.09 -7.93 -0.93
CA ASP A 17 10.89 -7.58 -2.33
C ASP A 17 9.48 -6.99 -2.53
N ALA A 18 8.44 -7.61 -1.97
CA ALA A 18 7.06 -7.11 -2.05
C ALA A 18 6.86 -5.76 -1.32
N GLU A 19 7.51 -5.54 -0.18
CA GLU A 19 7.48 -4.25 0.51
C GLU A 19 8.17 -3.15 -0.32
N ASP A 20 9.32 -3.47 -0.92
CA ASP A 20 10.09 -2.56 -1.77
C ASP A 20 9.29 -2.20 -3.04
N ASP A 21 8.66 -3.18 -3.68
CA ASP A 21 7.78 -2.99 -4.83
C ASP A 21 6.58 -2.10 -4.48
N LEU A 22 5.92 -2.33 -3.34
CA LEU A 22 4.81 -1.49 -2.89
C LEU A 22 5.25 -0.09 -2.48
N THR A 23 6.48 0.06 -1.97
CA THR A 23 7.05 1.37 -1.64
C THR A 23 7.32 2.16 -2.92
N THR A 24 7.88 1.51 -3.95
CA THR A 24 8.05 2.09 -5.28
C THR A 24 6.70 2.49 -5.88
N LEU A 25 5.72 1.59 -5.88
CA LEU A 25 4.39 1.85 -6.40
C LEU A 25 3.68 3.01 -5.68
N LEU A 26 3.86 3.12 -4.36
CA LEU A 26 3.32 4.24 -3.59
C LEU A 26 3.94 5.57 -4.03
N ASN A 27 5.27 5.61 -4.16
CA ASN A 27 5.99 6.81 -4.60
C ASN A 27 5.58 7.22 -6.02
N ASP A 28 5.47 6.25 -6.93
CA ASP A 28 5.04 6.49 -8.31
C ASP A 28 3.59 7.02 -8.36
N THR A 29 2.71 6.50 -7.50
CA THR A 29 1.32 6.97 -7.39
C THR A 29 1.24 8.40 -6.85
N THR A 30 2.06 8.74 -5.84
CA THR A 30 2.16 10.11 -5.33
C THR A 30 2.71 11.05 -6.40
N ALA A 31 3.74 10.66 -7.14
CA ALA A 31 4.30 11.45 -8.24
C ALA A 31 3.26 11.68 -9.35
N LEU A 32 2.52 10.65 -9.76
CA LEU A 32 1.46 10.75 -10.76
C LEU A 32 0.38 11.75 -10.34
N LYS A 33 -0.02 11.73 -9.06
CA LYS A 33 -0.98 12.70 -8.51
C LYS A 33 -0.49 14.14 -8.66
N GLU A 34 0.78 14.39 -8.34
CA GLU A 34 1.38 15.71 -8.45
C GLU A 34 1.50 16.18 -9.91
N GLU A 35 1.89 15.29 -10.82
CA GLU A 35 1.99 15.60 -12.25
C GLU A 35 0.62 15.95 -12.85
N LEU A 36 -0.41 15.16 -12.53
CA LEU A 36 -1.76 15.43 -13.00
C LEU A 36 -2.31 16.73 -12.42
N SER A 37 -2.10 17.00 -11.14
CA SER A 37 -2.53 18.27 -10.54
C SER A 37 -1.86 19.47 -11.20
N LYS A 38 -0.55 19.38 -11.53
CA LYS A 38 0.14 20.44 -12.28
C LYS A 38 -0.40 20.61 -13.69
N LEU A 39 -0.68 19.50 -14.39
CA LEU A 39 -1.24 19.52 -15.73
C LEU A 39 -2.59 20.23 -15.75
N TYR A 40 -3.50 19.85 -14.85
CA TYR A 40 -4.82 20.44 -14.77
C TYR A 40 -4.77 21.91 -14.34
N GLN A 41 -3.92 22.27 -13.38
CA GLN A 41 -3.73 23.68 -13.02
C GLN A 41 -3.27 24.50 -14.24
N GLY A 42 -2.36 23.97 -15.07
CA GLY A 42 -1.97 24.63 -16.32
C GLY A 42 -3.12 24.80 -17.32
N MET A 43 -4.04 23.84 -17.40
CA MET A 43 -5.25 23.97 -18.22
C MET A 43 -6.21 25.02 -17.66
N LEU A 44 -6.41 25.06 -16.33
CA LEU A 44 -7.24 26.04 -15.66
C LEU A 44 -6.72 27.46 -15.84
N ASP A 45 -5.40 27.65 -15.75
CA ASP A 45 -4.76 28.95 -15.95
C ASP A 45 -4.93 29.44 -17.39
N ALA A 46 -5.00 28.53 -18.37
CA ALA A 46 -5.30 28.84 -19.77
C ALA A 46 -6.80 29.10 -20.03
N LEU A 47 -7.68 28.49 -19.24
CA LEU A 47 -9.14 28.54 -19.38
C LEU A 47 -9.77 29.45 -18.32
N GLN A 48 -9.47 30.76 -18.36
CA GLN A 48 -10.04 31.77 -17.46
C GLN A 48 -11.49 32.14 -17.83
N CYS A 49 -12.37 31.14 -17.84
CA CYS A 49 -13.80 31.26 -18.18
C CYS A 49 -14.62 30.24 -17.38
N GLU A 50 -15.95 30.26 -17.52
CA GLU A 50 -16.86 29.35 -16.80
C GLU A 50 -16.51 27.86 -17.00
N CYS A 51 -16.01 27.49 -18.19
CA CYS A 51 -15.55 26.12 -18.45
C CYS A 51 -14.32 25.72 -17.62
N GLY A 52 -13.49 26.68 -17.20
CA GLY A 52 -12.38 26.43 -16.29
C GLY A 52 -12.87 26.07 -14.89
N GLU A 53 -13.90 26.73 -14.37
CA GLU A 53 -14.46 26.40 -13.06
C GLU A 53 -15.11 25.01 -13.04
N GLU A 54 -15.78 24.60 -14.11
CA GLU A 54 -16.29 23.23 -14.25
C GLU A 54 -15.15 22.19 -14.32
N LEU A 55 -14.08 22.51 -15.04
CA LEU A 55 -12.91 21.64 -15.16
C LEU A 55 -12.20 21.45 -13.80
N ARG A 56 -12.18 22.47 -12.95
CA ARG A 56 -11.60 22.41 -11.60
C ARG A 56 -12.32 21.38 -10.73
N ASN A 57 -13.65 21.40 -10.74
CA ASN A 57 -14.45 20.43 -9.99
C ASN A 57 -14.26 19.01 -10.54
N ALA A 58 -14.18 18.86 -11.87
CA ALA A 58 -13.96 17.58 -12.51
C ALA A 58 -12.57 16.99 -12.21
N GLU A 59 -11.51 17.82 -12.17
CA GLU A 59 -10.17 17.40 -11.76
C GLU A 59 -10.18 16.76 -10.37
N GLU A 60 -10.79 17.44 -9.41
CA GLU A 60 -10.78 17.00 -8.01
C GLU A 60 -11.55 15.69 -7.83
N GLU A 61 -12.76 15.59 -8.39
CA GLU A 61 -13.61 14.41 -8.19
C GLU A 61 -13.24 13.20 -9.06
N VAL A 62 -12.87 13.43 -10.31
CA VAL A 62 -12.71 12.37 -11.31
C VAL A 62 -11.27 11.88 -11.42
N ILE A 63 -10.28 12.72 -11.07
CA ILE A 63 -8.87 12.38 -11.28
C ILE A 63 -8.12 12.31 -9.95
N LEU A 64 -8.07 13.40 -9.18
CA LEU A 64 -7.22 13.45 -7.99
C LEU A 64 -7.73 12.56 -6.86
N LYS A 65 -9.05 12.52 -6.63
CA LYS A 65 -9.65 11.69 -5.58
C LYS A 65 -9.48 10.18 -5.83
N PRO A 66 -9.71 9.64 -7.04
CA PRO A 66 -9.40 8.24 -7.32
C PRO A 66 -7.93 7.88 -7.09
N ILE A 67 -6.99 8.75 -7.47
CA ILE A 67 -5.55 8.50 -7.25
C ILE A 67 -5.21 8.54 -5.76
N ALA A 68 -5.77 9.49 -5.00
CA ALA A 68 -5.62 9.53 -3.55
C ALA A 68 -6.19 8.26 -2.87
N ASN A 69 -7.30 7.72 -3.37
CA ASN A 69 -7.84 6.46 -2.88
C ASN A 69 -6.92 5.28 -3.21
N LEU A 70 -6.33 5.26 -4.41
CA LEU A 70 -5.36 4.23 -4.79
C LEU A 70 -4.12 4.27 -3.90
N GLU A 71 -3.61 5.47 -3.61
CA GLU A 71 -2.50 5.70 -2.68
C GLU A 71 -2.78 5.11 -1.29
N LEU A 72 -4.00 5.30 -0.77
CA LEU A 72 -4.43 4.71 0.50
C LEU A 72 -4.46 3.18 0.46
N VAL A 73 -4.97 2.59 -0.62
CA VAL A 73 -5.01 1.13 -0.78
C VAL A 73 -3.61 0.54 -0.84
N ILE A 74 -2.70 1.11 -1.64
CA ILE A 74 -1.30 0.66 -1.74
C ILE A 74 -0.62 0.75 -0.39
N LYS A 75 -0.79 1.88 0.31
CA LYS A 75 -0.25 2.08 1.65
C LYS A 75 -0.75 1.03 2.63
N GLN A 76 -2.04 0.73 2.61
CA GLN A 76 -2.63 -0.27 3.51
C GLN A 76 -2.09 -1.69 3.24
N ILE A 77 -1.91 -2.07 1.98
CA ILE A 77 -1.29 -3.35 1.61
C ILE A 77 0.16 -3.41 2.11
N ARG A 78 0.95 -2.36 1.89
CA ARG A 78 2.34 -2.28 2.35
C ARG A 78 2.44 -2.35 3.87
N ASP A 79 1.60 -1.61 4.57
CA ASP A 79 1.62 -1.58 6.03
C ASP A 79 1.19 -2.94 6.62
N THR A 80 0.28 -3.66 5.94
CA THR A 80 -0.05 -5.06 6.29
C THR A 80 1.15 -5.99 6.12
N ILE A 81 1.89 -5.87 5.02
CA ILE A 81 3.13 -6.64 4.80
C ILE A 81 4.17 -6.34 5.89
N ARG A 82 4.32 -5.07 6.28
CA ARG A 82 5.21 -4.67 7.38
C ARG A 82 4.79 -5.26 8.72
N THR A 83 3.50 -5.29 9.04
CA THR A 83 2.98 -5.93 10.26
C THR A 83 3.27 -7.42 10.25
N VAL A 84 3.09 -8.09 9.11
CA VAL A 84 3.41 -9.52 8.95
C VAL A 84 4.90 -9.79 9.13
N LYS A 85 5.77 -8.90 8.62
CA LYS A 85 7.23 -9.03 8.71
C LYS A 85 7.80 -8.68 10.09
N GLY A 86 7.29 -7.61 10.69
CA GLY A 86 7.83 -7.02 11.93
C GLY A 86 7.16 -7.49 13.21
N GLY A 87 6.06 -8.23 13.11
CA GLY A 87 5.31 -8.72 14.27
C GLY A 87 5.55 -10.20 14.53
N ASP A 88 5.56 -10.55 15.80
CA ASP A 88 5.37 -11.91 16.31
C ASP A 88 4.02 -12.53 15.90
N TYR A 89 3.33 -12.00 14.90
CA TYR A 89 1.97 -12.40 14.53
C TYR A 89 1.90 -13.87 14.13
N TYR A 90 2.84 -14.32 13.29
CA TYR A 90 2.92 -15.73 12.94
C TYR A 90 3.59 -16.55 14.05
N SER A 91 4.66 -16.06 14.70
CA SER A 91 5.31 -16.80 15.78
C SER A 91 4.38 -17.04 16.98
N ALA A 92 3.51 -16.10 17.33
CA ALA A 92 2.50 -16.22 18.37
C ALA A 92 1.41 -17.23 18.02
N ILE A 93 0.85 -17.18 16.80
CA ILE A 93 -0.15 -18.17 16.35
C ILE A 93 0.42 -19.59 16.39
N PHE A 94 1.67 -19.78 15.96
CA PHE A 94 2.31 -21.10 16.01
C PHE A 94 2.67 -21.53 17.44
N THR A 95 3.03 -20.58 18.32
CA THR A 95 3.25 -20.86 19.74
C THR A 95 1.96 -21.32 20.41
N GLU A 96 0.85 -20.61 20.21
CA GLU A 96 -0.48 -21.01 20.72
C GLU A 96 -0.90 -22.39 20.19
N PHE A 97 -0.66 -22.67 18.90
CA PHE A 97 -0.95 -23.99 18.31
C PHE A 97 -0.11 -25.12 18.92
N GLU A 98 1.18 -24.91 19.15
CA GLU A 98 2.05 -25.90 19.80
C GLU A 98 1.71 -26.09 21.27
N GLU A 99 1.39 -25.02 22.01
CA GLU A 99 0.89 -25.10 23.38
C GLU A 99 -0.41 -25.90 23.45
N LEU A 100 -1.36 -25.63 22.55
CA LEU A 100 -2.64 -26.35 22.47
C LEU A 100 -2.42 -27.84 22.14
N LYS A 101 -1.51 -28.16 21.21
CA LYS A 101 -1.18 -29.54 20.84
C LYS A 101 -0.55 -30.32 21.99
N ASN A 102 0.25 -29.66 22.83
CA ASN A 102 0.88 -30.27 24.00
C ASN A 102 -0.04 -30.31 25.25
N SER A 103 -1.26 -29.77 25.13
CA SER A 103 -2.29 -29.79 26.17
C SER A 103 -3.25 -30.98 26.07
N PHE A 104 -3.07 -31.85 25.06
CA PHE A 104 -3.81 -33.10 24.83
C PHE A 104 -2.83 -34.29 24.78
#